data_AF-A0A8T9CMQ3-F1
#
_entry.id   AF-A0A8T9CMQ3-F1
#
_cell.length_a   1.000
_cell.length_b   1.000
_cell.length_c   1.000
_cell.angle_alpha   90.00
_cell.angle_beta   90.00
_cell.angle_gamma   90.00
#
_symmetry.space_group_name_H-M   'P 1'
#
loop_
_entity.id
_entity.type
_entity.pdbx_description
1 polymer ?
#
loop_
_entity_poly.entity_id
_entity_poly.type
_entity_poly.pdbx_seq_one_letter_code
_entity_poly.pdbx_strand_id
1 'polypeptide(L)'
;LNDEVLDVWLTESEPGGCGIITRMEDVFHQDPVSVLNLFMRSFAVSDYEQIDYNLFEMLSRLSSSSELQEALNAIRQASSHLQRRQANAHLRALLKAQGFALSHSFMSVLHTRVLRPGSQASHDAQMLAYLNAWRELEDKAGYEIALNIFAHTQATQELPDASVIKVFERFCKIQGMLWQRGNAIRRSVLSYYNPFKSGNNLTERLLLSSLFQQTACSISISESDWLAQLHHAITQHGFAELHIPREARHRIVEVISLVQVTPIEYFGLHLYPRESAVDYQDGNLVLRFELAEALL
;
A
#
# COMPACT_ATOMS: atom_id res chain seq x y z
N LEU A 1 -36.48 12.01 0.26
CA LEU A 1 -35.12 12.00 0.81
C LEU A 1 -35.03 13.26 1.65
N ASN A 2 -34.91 13.14 2.97
CA ASN A 2 -34.69 14.32 3.80
C ASN A 2 -33.34 14.90 3.36
N ASP A 3 -33.27 16.21 3.12
CA ASP A 3 -32.02 16.92 2.85
C ASP A 3 -31.13 16.81 4.11
N GLU A 4 -30.35 15.74 4.20
CA GLU A 4 -29.31 15.60 5.21
C GLU A 4 -28.21 16.61 4.86
N VAL A 5 -28.23 17.73 5.58
CA VAL A 5 -27.19 18.75 5.49
C VAL A 5 -25.99 18.29 6.33
N LEU A 6 -24.84 18.14 5.69
CA LEU A 6 -23.57 17.90 6.37
C LEU A 6 -22.88 19.25 6.65
N ASP A 7 -22.88 19.66 7.90
CA ASP A 7 -22.14 20.84 8.34
C ASP A 7 -20.68 20.49 8.63
N VAL A 8 -19.77 21.00 7.80
CA VAL A 8 -18.32 20.82 7.98
C VAL A 8 -17.70 22.10 8.52
N TRP A 9 -17.06 22.01 9.69
CA TRP A 9 -16.33 23.12 10.31
C TRP A 9 -14.84 22.96 10.07
N LEU A 10 -14.22 23.97 9.44
CA LEU A 10 -12.77 24.02 9.21
C LEU A 10 -12.15 25.05 10.16
N THR A 11 -11.06 24.66 10.84
CA THR A 11 -10.38 25.52 11.81
C THR A 11 -8.87 25.41 11.63
N GLU A 12 -8.14 26.50 11.81
CA GLU A 12 -6.68 26.50 11.83
C GLU A 12 -6.18 26.36 13.28
N SER A 13 -5.16 25.52 13.49
CA SER A 13 -4.56 25.30 14.81
C SER A 13 -3.63 26.42 15.26
N GLU A 14 -3.14 27.23 14.33
CA GLU A 14 -2.19 28.31 14.59
C GLU A 14 -2.91 29.62 14.96
N PRO A 15 -2.48 30.33 16.02
CA PRO A 15 -3.06 31.62 16.39
C PRO A 15 -2.87 32.66 15.28
N GLY A 16 -3.94 33.34 14.89
CA GLY A 16 -3.88 34.48 13.96
C GLY A 16 -4.20 34.16 12.50
N GLY A 17 -4.47 32.89 12.16
CA GLY A 17 -4.84 32.50 10.81
C GLY A 17 -3.65 32.58 9.84
N CYS A 18 -3.01 31.45 9.57
CA CYS A 18 -1.93 31.34 8.60
C CYS A 18 -2.42 31.40 7.15
N GLY A 19 -3.74 31.53 6.93
CA GLY A 19 -4.36 31.58 5.61
C GLY A 19 -4.40 30.21 4.92
N ILE A 20 -4.31 29.13 5.69
CA ILE A 20 -4.35 27.75 5.18
C ILE A 20 -5.73 27.46 4.60
N ILE A 21 -6.81 27.89 5.27
CA ILE A 21 -8.18 27.71 4.79
C ILE A 21 -8.40 28.49 3.50
N THR A 22 -7.98 29.76 3.44
CA THR A 22 -8.09 30.57 2.21
C THR A 22 -7.32 29.94 1.05
N ARG A 23 -6.11 29.43 1.31
CA ARG A 23 -5.34 28.73 0.28
C ARG A 23 -6.00 27.42 -0.16
N MET A 24 -6.63 26.70 0.77
CA MET A 24 -7.41 25.50 0.44
C MET A 24 -8.62 25.85 -0.45
N GLU A 25 -9.33 26.94 -0.14
CA GLU A 25 -10.43 27.47 -0.94
C GLU A 25 -9.96 27.83 -2.35
N ASP A 26 -8.85 28.55 -2.50
CA ASP A 26 -8.28 28.89 -3.81
C ASP A 26 -7.95 27.64 -4.63
N VAL A 27 -7.33 26.63 -4.02
CA VAL A 27 -6.98 25.37 -4.68
C VAL A 27 -8.23 24.59 -5.07
N PHE A 28 -9.25 24.57 -4.21
CA PHE A 28 -10.51 23.89 -4.49
C PHE A 28 -11.29 24.56 -5.63
N HIS A 29 -11.30 25.90 -5.70
CA HIS A 29 -11.92 26.62 -6.79
C HIS A 29 -11.19 26.44 -8.12
N GLN A 30 -9.86 26.28 -8.10
CA GLN A 30 -9.07 26.02 -9.30
C GLN A 30 -9.26 24.61 -9.84
N ASP A 31 -9.28 23.60 -8.96
CA ASP A 31 -9.35 22.18 -9.35
C ASP A 31 -9.97 21.33 -8.22
N PRO A 32 -11.30 21.28 -8.14
CA PRO A 32 -11.99 20.55 -7.08
C PRO A 32 -11.75 19.05 -7.18
N VAL A 33 -11.59 18.52 -8.39
CA VAL A 33 -11.34 17.10 -8.65
C VAL A 33 -10.02 16.66 -8.03
N SER A 34 -8.96 17.45 -8.18
CA SER A 34 -7.66 17.15 -7.57
C SER A 34 -7.72 17.12 -6.04
N VAL A 35 -8.43 18.08 -5.43
CA VAL A 35 -8.63 18.11 -3.97
C VAL A 35 -9.42 16.89 -3.50
N LEU A 36 -10.52 16.54 -4.18
CA LEU A 36 -11.30 15.34 -3.85
C LEU A 36 -10.48 14.06 -4.03
N ASN A 37 -9.71 13.95 -5.11
CA ASN A 37 -8.78 12.85 -5.33
C ASN A 37 -7.72 12.72 -4.23
N LEU A 38 -7.25 13.83 -3.66
CA LEU A 38 -6.35 13.82 -2.52
C LEU A 38 -7.02 13.27 -1.25
N PHE A 39 -8.24 13.70 -0.96
CA PHE A 39 -9.03 13.13 0.14
C PHE A 39 -9.24 11.63 -0.06
N MET A 40 -9.58 11.21 -1.27
CA MET A 40 -9.77 9.83 -1.65
C MET A 40 -8.55 8.95 -1.40
N ARG A 41 -7.37 9.41 -1.82
CA ARG A 41 -6.10 8.71 -1.57
C ARG A 41 -5.78 8.58 -0.09
N SER A 42 -6.22 9.52 0.73
CA SER A 42 -5.99 9.47 2.17
C SER A 42 -6.68 8.25 2.83
N PHE A 43 -7.68 7.66 2.15
CA PHE A 43 -8.35 6.43 2.56
C PHE A 43 -7.91 5.17 1.80
N ALA A 44 -6.98 5.32 0.85
CA ALA A 44 -6.41 4.20 0.12
C ALA A 44 -5.51 3.34 1.03
N VAL A 45 -5.08 2.18 0.51
CA VAL A 45 -4.17 1.28 1.22
C VAL A 45 -2.83 1.99 1.42
N SER A 46 -2.38 2.08 2.67
CA SER A 46 -1.10 2.72 2.98
C SER A 46 0.10 1.78 2.72
N ASP A 47 1.28 2.38 2.56
CA ASP A 47 2.55 1.64 2.48
C ASP A 47 2.73 0.64 3.63
N TYR A 48 2.31 1.01 4.84
CA TYR A 48 2.44 0.16 6.03
C TYR A 48 1.53 -1.07 5.99
N GLU A 49 0.35 -0.96 5.38
CA GLU A 49 -0.55 -2.10 5.20
C GLU A 49 0.01 -3.10 4.19
N GLN A 50 0.68 -2.60 3.14
CA GLN A 50 1.29 -3.45 2.11
C GLN A 50 2.53 -4.21 2.59
N ILE A 51 3.13 -3.83 3.72
CA ILE A 51 4.34 -4.52 4.22
C ILE A 51 4.05 -6.00 4.52
N ASP A 52 2.93 -6.34 5.16
CA ASP A 52 2.59 -7.74 5.46
C ASP A 52 2.46 -8.56 4.17
N TYR A 53 1.71 -8.04 3.20
CA TYR A 53 1.53 -8.67 1.89
C TYR A 53 2.87 -8.88 1.18
N ASN A 54 3.71 -7.84 1.08
CA ASN A 54 5.02 -7.93 0.43
C ASN A 54 5.96 -8.91 1.13
N LEU A 55 5.96 -8.94 2.47
CA LEU A 55 6.76 -9.91 3.24
C LEU A 55 6.27 -11.33 2.98
N PHE A 56 4.96 -11.55 3.01
CA PHE A 56 4.35 -12.84 2.74
C PHE A 56 4.67 -13.33 1.33
N GLU A 57 4.48 -12.49 0.31
CA GLU A 57 4.76 -12.82 -1.09
C GLU A 57 6.25 -13.13 -1.30
N MET A 58 7.15 -12.30 -0.75
CA MET A 58 8.60 -12.53 -0.83
C MET A 58 8.99 -13.85 -0.16
N LEU A 59 8.53 -14.10 1.07
CA LEU A 59 8.85 -15.32 1.81
C LEU A 59 8.26 -16.56 1.12
N SER A 60 7.05 -16.48 0.57
CA SER A 60 6.41 -17.59 -0.14
C SER A 60 7.16 -17.98 -1.41
N ARG A 61 7.82 -17.02 -2.07
CA ARG A 61 8.65 -17.27 -3.26
C ARG A 61 10.03 -17.82 -2.95
N LEU A 62 10.49 -17.74 -1.69
CA LEU A 62 11.83 -18.19 -1.33
C LEU A 62 12.04 -19.66 -1.67
N SER A 63 11.08 -20.55 -1.40
CA SER A 63 11.24 -21.99 -1.68
C SER A 63 11.47 -22.32 -3.15
N SER A 64 10.98 -21.46 -4.06
CA SER A 64 11.09 -21.63 -5.51
C SER A 64 12.18 -20.78 -6.17
N SER A 65 12.86 -19.89 -5.44
CA SER A 65 13.83 -18.95 -6.00
C SER A 65 15.19 -19.06 -5.30
N SER A 66 16.10 -19.84 -5.90
CA SER A 66 17.49 -19.93 -5.43
C SER A 66 18.19 -18.57 -5.44
N GLU A 67 17.95 -17.76 -6.47
CA GLU A 67 18.50 -16.41 -6.60
C GLU A 67 18.11 -15.51 -5.42
N LEU A 68 16.84 -15.55 -4.97
CA LEU A 68 16.40 -14.76 -3.83
C LEU A 68 16.98 -15.28 -2.50
N GLN A 69 17.09 -16.59 -2.34
CA GLN A 69 17.75 -17.20 -1.18
C GLN A 69 19.23 -16.78 -1.10
N GLU A 70 19.95 -16.82 -2.23
CA GLU A 70 21.34 -16.40 -2.33
C GLU A 70 21.50 -14.91 -2.01
N ALA A 71 20.62 -14.05 -2.52
CA ALA A 71 20.63 -12.62 -2.25
C ALA A 71 20.44 -12.30 -0.75
N LEU A 72 19.51 -12.97 -0.06
CA LEU A 72 19.33 -12.81 1.39
C LEU A 72 20.55 -13.32 2.17
N ASN A 73 21.09 -14.48 1.77
CA ASN A 73 22.26 -15.07 2.42
C ASN A 73 23.52 -14.21 2.23
N ALA A 74 23.71 -13.59 1.07
CA ALA A 74 24.80 -12.66 0.81
C ALA A 74 24.79 -11.47 1.79
N ILE A 75 23.60 -10.96 2.16
CA ILE A 75 23.49 -9.89 3.17
C ILE A 75 23.82 -10.41 4.56
N ARG A 76 23.36 -11.62 4.92
CA ARG A 76 23.62 -12.25 6.23
C ARG A 76 25.10 -12.56 6.44
N GLN A 77 25.80 -12.95 5.39
CA GLN A 77 27.21 -13.35 5.43
C GLN A 77 28.19 -12.20 5.16
N ALA A 78 27.70 -11.02 4.77
CA ALA A 78 28.54 -9.87 4.50
C ALA A 78 29.36 -9.47 5.75
N SER A 79 30.70 -9.52 5.63
CA SER A 79 31.62 -9.23 6.72
C SER A 79 32.21 -7.81 6.66
N SER A 80 31.99 -7.09 5.55
CA SER A 80 32.41 -5.70 5.38
C SER A 80 31.27 -4.79 4.93
N HIS A 81 31.45 -3.48 5.18
CA HIS A 81 30.50 -2.46 4.72
C HIS A 81 30.34 -2.48 3.18
N LEU A 82 31.43 -2.69 2.44
CA LEU A 82 31.40 -2.76 0.97
C LEU A 82 30.57 -3.96 0.49
N GLN A 83 30.82 -5.15 1.05
CA GLN A 83 30.05 -6.36 0.72
C GLN A 83 28.57 -6.18 1.05
N ARG A 84 28.26 -5.58 2.22
CA ARG A 84 26.86 -5.35 2.63
C ARG A 84 26.16 -4.36 1.71
N ARG A 85 26.85 -3.31 1.24
CA ARG A 85 26.32 -2.35 0.27
C ARG A 85 26.05 -3.03 -1.09
N GLN A 86 26.96 -3.87 -1.57
CA GLN A 86 26.81 -4.61 -2.82
C GLN A 86 25.66 -5.63 -2.74
N ALA A 87 25.60 -6.42 -1.67
CA ALA A 87 24.54 -7.40 -1.46
C ALA A 87 23.15 -6.73 -1.35
N ASN A 88 23.07 -5.58 -0.66
CA ASN A 88 21.84 -4.79 -0.62
C ASN A 88 21.44 -4.24 -1.99
N ALA A 89 22.38 -3.72 -2.78
CA ALA A 89 22.09 -3.23 -4.12
C ALA A 89 21.57 -4.35 -5.03
N HIS A 90 22.18 -5.53 -4.93
CA HIS A 90 21.76 -6.72 -5.67
C HIS A 90 20.35 -7.18 -5.25
N LEU A 91 20.07 -7.31 -3.95
CA LEU A 91 18.73 -7.67 -3.47
C LEU A 91 17.66 -6.66 -3.93
N ARG A 92 17.96 -5.35 -3.88
CA ARG A 92 17.03 -4.32 -4.34
C ARG A 92 16.77 -4.41 -5.85
N ALA A 93 17.80 -4.66 -6.65
CA ALA A 93 17.62 -4.86 -8.09
C ALA A 93 16.79 -6.11 -8.38
N LEU A 94 17.08 -7.21 -7.69
CA LEU A 94 16.34 -8.46 -7.78
C LEU A 94 14.86 -8.26 -7.43
N LEU A 95 14.54 -7.72 -6.25
CA LEU A 95 13.15 -7.49 -5.84
C LEU A 95 12.40 -6.53 -6.77
N LYS A 96 13.07 -5.54 -7.37
CA LYS A 96 12.43 -4.68 -8.39
C LYS A 96 12.11 -5.46 -9.67
N ALA A 97 13.04 -6.28 -10.15
CA ALA A 97 12.80 -7.18 -11.28
C ALA A 97 11.67 -8.18 -10.95
N GLN A 98 11.67 -8.66 -9.70
CA GLN A 98 10.64 -9.22 -8.81
C GLN A 98 9.21 -8.65 -8.86
N GLY A 99 9.05 -7.42 -9.32
CA GLY A 99 7.77 -6.73 -9.29
C GLY A 99 7.46 -5.99 -7.99
N PHE A 100 8.28 -6.14 -6.94
CA PHE A 100 8.02 -5.53 -5.64
C PHE A 100 8.17 -4.01 -5.67
N ALA A 101 7.22 -3.31 -5.02
CA ALA A 101 7.33 -1.89 -4.74
C ALA A 101 8.21 -1.67 -3.50
N LEU A 102 9.44 -1.21 -3.71
CA LEU A 102 10.43 -1.06 -2.63
C LEU A 102 10.29 0.28 -1.91
N SER A 103 9.29 0.40 -1.04
CA SER A 103 9.18 1.53 -0.11
C SER A 103 10.30 1.52 0.93
N HIS A 104 10.60 2.69 1.50
CA HIS A 104 11.56 2.79 2.61
C HIS A 104 11.12 1.96 3.81
N SER A 105 9.81 2.01 4.12
CA SER A 105 9.21 1.26 5.23
C SER A 105 9.35 -0.25 5.04
N PHE A 106 9.10 -0.77 3.84
CA PHE A 106 9.30 -2.19 3.53
C PHE A 106 10.76 -2.61 3.72
N MET A 107 11.72 -1.86 3.17
CA MET A 107 13.15 -2.17 3.33
C MET A 107 13.60 -2.12 4.81
N SER A 108 13.08 -1.18 5.59
CA SER A 108 13.36 -1.08 7.01
C SER A 108 12.84 -2.31 7.79
N VAL A 109 11.60 -2.73 7.52
CA VAL A 109 11.02 -3.93 8.15
C VAL A 109 11.75 -5.20 7.72
N LEU A 110 12.14 -5.31 6.46
CA LEU A 110 12.95 -6.41 5.96
C LEU A 110 14.27 -6.54 6.76
N HIS A 111 14.96 -5.43 7.00
CA HIS A 111 16.22 -5.43 7.75
C HIS A 111 16.07 -5.68 9.25
N THR A 112 14.96 -5.25 9.84
CA THR A 112 14.73 -5.37 11.28
C THR A 112 14.10 -6.70 11.68
N ARG A 113 13.37 -7.37 10.78
CA ARG A 113 12.66 -8.62 11.07
C ARG A 113 13.22 -9.84 10.35
N VAL A 114 13.47 -9.76 9.04
CA VAL A 114 13.90 -10.92 8.22
C VAL A 114 15.43 -11.06 8.20
N LEU A 115 16.13 -9.94 7.97
CA LEU A 115 17.60 -9.86 7.88
C LEU A 115 18.25 -9.38 9.19
N ARG A 116 17.57 -9.61 10.32
CA ARG A 116 18.10 -9.28 11.64
C ARG A 116 19.44 -10.00 11.88
N PRO A 117 20.35 -9.43 12.69
CA PRO A 117 21.58 -10.12 13.07
C PRO A 117 21.30 -11.52 13.63
N GLY A 118 22.05 -12.52 13.15
CA GLY A 118 21.87 -13.92 13.52
C GLY A 118 20.68 -14.64 12.86
N SER A 119 19.96 -13.99 11.94
CA SER A 119 18.96 -14.67 11.11
C SER A 119 19.62 -15.64 10.12
N GLN A 120 18.91 -16.70 9.79
CA GLN A 120 19.31 -17.76 8.87
C GLN A 120 18.07 -18.26 8.11
N ALA A 121 18.24 -19.14 7.12
CA ALA A 121 17.12 -19.64 6.31
C ALA A 121 15.97 -20.26 7.13
N SER A 122 16.26 -20.87 8.28
CA SER A 122 15.21 -21.41 9.17
C SER A 122 14.36 -20.32 9.84
N HIS A 123 14.89 -19.10 10.00
CA HIS A 123 14.13 -17.94 10.47
C HIS A 123 13.08 -17.52 9.44
N ASP A 124 13.45 -17.54 8.14
CA ASP A 124 12.53 -17.21 7.04
C ASP A 124 11.39 -18.22 6.96
N ALA A 125 11.73 -19.52 7.02
CA ALA A 125 10.76 -20.61 7.01
C ALA A 125 9.81 -20.53 8.21
N GLN A 126 10.33 -20.25 9.40
CA GLN A 126 9.50 -20.10 10.60
C GLN A 126 8.59 -18.86 10.52
N MET A 127 9.10 -17.73 10.01
CA MET A 127 8.29 -16.54 9.80
C MET A 127 7.15 -16.80 8.80
N LEU A 128 7.43 -17.49 7.69
CA LEU A 128 6.41 -17.88 6.71
C LEU A 128 5.36 -18.81 7.34
N ALA A 129 5.78 -19.78 8.15
CA ALA A 129 4.85 -20.68 8.84
C ALA A 129 3.89 -19.93 9.76
N TYR A 130 4.37 -18.93 10.50
CA TYR A 130 3.50 -18.09 11.33
C TYR A 130 2.56 -17.21 10.51
N LEU A 131 3.02 -16.64 9.39
CA LEU A 131 2.15 -15.84 8.53
C LEU A 131 1.01 -16.69 7.95
N ASN A 132 1.31 -17.92 7.53
CA ASN A 132 0.29 -18.88 7.07
C ASN A 132 -0.69 -19.23 8.19
N ALA A 133 -0.19 -19.62 9.38
CA ALA A 133 -1.03 -19.97 10.51
C ALA A 133 -1.94 -18.81 10.95
N TRP A 134 -1.44 -17.57 10.90
CA TRP A 134 -2.24 -16.40 11.23
C TRP A 134 -3.33 -16.14 10.19
N ARG A 135 -3.02 -16.26 8.89
CA ARG A 135 -4.03 -16.15 7.81
C ARG A 135 -5.11 -17.23 7.93
N GLU A 136 -4.72 -18.49 8.13
CA GLU A 136 -5.66 -19.59 8.34
C GLU A 136 -6.57 -19.37 9.57
N LEU A 137 -6.03 -18.78 10.64
CA LEU A 137 -6.81 -18.48 11.83
C LEU A 137 -7.84 -17.38 11.56
N GLU A 138 -7.47 -16.32 10.84
CA GLU A 138 -8.39 -15.25 10.42
C GLU A 138 -9.46 -15.78 9.46
N ASP A 139 -9.09 -16.61 8.49
CA ASP A 139 -10.02 -17.24 7.55
C ASP A 139 -11.06 -18.12 8.28
N LYS A 140 -10.62 -18.86 9.30
CA LYS A 140 -11.52 -19.67 10.16
C LYS A 140 -12.41 -18.81 11.06
N ALA A 141 -11.89 -17.69 11.56
CA ALA A 141 -12.61 -16.81 12.47
C ALA A 141 -13.62 -15.90 11.74
N GLY A 142 -13.34 -15.54 10.49
CA GLY A 142 -14.13 -14.58 9.72
C GLY A 142 -13.91 -13.12 10.10
N TYR A 143 -12.87 -12.82 10.90
CA TYR A 143 -12.51 -11.47 11.31
C TYR A 143 -11.00 -11.33 11.55
N GLU A 144 -10.51 -10.09 11.49
CA GLU A 144 -9.10 -9.76 11.71
C GLU A 144 -8.67 -10.02 13.16
N ILE A 145 -7.50 -10.62 13.34
CA ILE A 145 -6.96 -10.98 14.66
C ILE A 145 -5.71 -10.16 14.92
N ALA A 146 -5.67 -9.43 16.03
CA ALA A 146 -4.53 -8.62 16.37
C ALA A 146 -3.26 -9.47 16.61
N LEU A 147 -2.10 -8.94 16.20
CA LEU A 147 -0.80 -9.64 16.28
C LEU A 147 -0.50 -10.16 17.69
N ASN A 148 -0.84 -9.39 18.72
CA ASN A 148 -0.59 -9.79 20.11
C ASN A 148 -1.42 -11.02 20.51
N ILE A 149 -2.68 -11.11 20.05
CA ILE A 149 -3.56 -12.25 20.29
C ILE A 149 -3.00 -13.48 19.57
N PHE A 150 -2.65 -13.33 18.29
CA PHE A 150 -2.05 -14.42 17.51
C PHE A 150 -0.75 -14.92 18.16
N ALA A 151 0.19 -14.02 18.44
CA ALA A 151 1.49 -14.38 19.00
C ALA A 151 1.37 -15.06 20.37
N HIS A 152 0.42 -14.64 21.22
CA HIS A 152 0.21 -15.24 22.53
C HIS A 152 -0.40 -16.64 22.40
N THR A 153 -1.38 -16.79 21.51
CA THR A 153 -2.04 -18.07 21.22
C THR A 153 -1.02 -19.07 20.68
N GLN A 154 -0.20 -18.66 19.71
CA GLN A 154 0.85 -19.48 19.13
C GLN A 154 1.92 -19.86 20.18
N ALA A 155 2.35 -18.91 21.00
CA ALA A 155 3.32 -19.18 22.08
C ALA A 155 2.81 -20.21 23.09
N THR A 156 1.51 -20.16 23.42
CA THR A 156 0.87 -21.10 24.35
C THR A 156 0.74 -22.49 23.73
N GLN A 157 0.39 -22.57 22.44
CA GLN A 157 0.28 -23.85 21.72
C GLN A 157 1.64 -24.56 21.56
N GLU A 158 2.71 -23.80 21.35
CA GLU A 158 4.06 -24.35 21.24
C GLU A 158 4.65 -24.79 22.60
N LEU A 159 4.10 -24.27 23.70
CA LEU A 159 4.61 -24.47 25.06
C LEU A 159 3.47 -24.74 26.06
N PRO A 160 2.70 -25.83 25.89
CA PRO A 160 1.47 -26.06 26.66
C PRO A 160 1.70 -26.19 28.17
N ASP A 161 2.85 -26.75 28.58
CA ASP A 161 3.19 -27.00 30.00
C ASP A 161 4.27 -26.04 30.54
N ALA A 162 4.57 -24.95 29.82
CA ALA A 162 5.60 -24.02 30.24
C ALA A 162 5.08 -22.98 31.25
N SER A 163 6.00 -22.40 32.02
CA SER A 163 5.67 -21.28 32.89
C SER A 163 5.27 -20.03 32.10
N VAL A 164 4.48 -19.16 32.73
CA VAL A 164 4.03 -17.87 32.16
C VAL A 164 5.21 -17.05 31.61
N ILE A 165 6.36 -17.07 32.29
CA ILE A 165 7.58 -16.36 31.85
C ILE A 165 8.07 -16.89 30.51
N LYS A 166 8.16 -18.21 30.35
CA LYS A 166 8.61 -18.83 29.10
C LYS A 166 7.62 -18.59 27.95
N VAL A 167 6.32 -18.63 28.22
CA VAL A 167 5.28 -18.27 27.25
C VAL A 167 5.43 -16.81 26.83
N PHE A 168 5.65 -15.89 27.78
CA PHE A 168 5.87 -14.48 27.49
C PHE A 168 7.13 -14.22 26.66
N GLU A 169 8.24 -14.89 26.98
CA GLU A 169 9.46 -14.81 26.16
C GLU A 169 9.23 -15.31 24.74
N ARG A 170 8.46 -16.40 24.57
CA ARG A 170 8.13 -16.94 23.26
C ARG A 170 7.19 -16.01 22.49
N PHE A 171 6.18 -15.47 23.15
CA PHE A 171 5.30 -14.43 22.64
C PHE A 171 6.09 -13.23 22.08
N CYS A 172 7.03 -12.68 22.86
CA CYS A 172 7.87 -11.56 22.43
C CYS A 172 8.72 -11.90 21.19
N LYS A 173 9.22 -13.14 21.10
CA LYS A 173 9.96 -13.61 19.92
C LYS A 173 9.06 -13.66 18.69
N ILE A 174 7.86 -14.25 18.79
CA ILE A 174 6.90 -14.33 17.68
C ILE A 174 6.45 -12.93 17.25
N GLN A 175 6.09 -12.07 18.21
CA GLN A 175 5.69 -10.69 17.93
C GLN A 175 6.80 -9.89 17.25
N GLY A 176 8.07 -10.08 17.65
CA GLY A 176 9.22 -9.44 17.01
C GLY A 176 9.43 -9.88 15.55
N MET A 177 9.02 -11.10 15.19
CA MET A 177 9.16 -11.61 13.82
C MET A 177 8.13 -11.01 12.86
N LEU A 178 6.92 -10.71 13.31
CA LEU A 178 5.78 -10.43 12.44
C LEU A 178 5.37 -8.96 12.43
N TRP A 179 5.16 -8.42 11.24
CA TRP A 179 4.60 -7.08 11.08
C TRP A 179 3.14 -7.04 11.57
N GLN A 180 2.71 -5.89 12.11
CA GLN A 180 1.28 -5.71 12.43
C GLN A 180 0.46 -5.68 11.13
N ARG A 181 -0.83 -5.96 11.20
CA ARG A 181 -1.75 -5.85 10.05
C ARG A 181 -3.16 -5.52 10.51
N GLY A 182 -4.05 -5.33 9.55
CA GLY A 182 -5.47 -5.07 9.81
C GLY A 182 -5.74 -3.70 10.42
N ASN A 183 -6.79 -3.61 11.22
CA ASN A 183 -7.28 -2.36 11.80
C ASN A 183 -6.22 -1.56 12.59
N ALA A 184 -5.22 -2.24 13.18
CA ALA A 184 -4.20 -1.61 13.99
C ALA A 184 -3.36 -0.62 13.17
N ILE A 185 -3.04 -0.99 11.93
CA ILE A 185 -2.30 -0.12 11.00
C ILE A 185 -3.24 0.94 10.42
N ARG A 186 -4.43 0.54 9.96
CA ARG A 186 -5.40 1.47 9.35
C ARG A 186 -5.76 2.62 10.28
N ARG A 187 -5.96 2.31 11.56
CA ARG A 187 -6.23 3.32 12.59
C ARG A 187 -5.09 4.30 12.78
N SER A 188 -3.84 3.83 12.69
CA SER A 188 -2.66 4.68 12.87
C SER A 188 -2.52 5.74 11.78
N VAL A 189 -2.90 5.41 10.54
CA VAL A 189 -2.83 6.32 9.38
C VAL A 189 -3.86 7.45 9.50
N LEU A 190 -5.05 7.14 10.02
CA LEU A 190 -6.12 8.13 10.24
C LEU A 190 -6.08 8.75 11.66
N SER A 191 -5.00 8.54 12.41
CA SER A 191 -4.88 9.08 13.75
C SER A 191 -4.63 10.59 13.68
N TYR A 192 -5.42 11.35 14.41
CA TYR A 192 -5.22 12.79 14.58
C TYR A 192 -5.16 13.13 16.06
N TYR A 193 -4.31 14.10 16.40
CA TYR A 193 -4.22 14.62 17.76
C TYR A 193 -5.33 15.63 18.03
N ASN A 194 -6.03 15.49 19.15
CA ASN A 194 -7.00 16.47 19.62
C ASN A 194 -6.87 16.67 21.15
N PRO A 195 -6.37 17.82 21.62
CA PRO A 195 -6.13 18.06 23.04
C PRO A 195 -7.43 18.18 23.87
N PHE A 196 -8.55 18.45 23.23
CA PHE A 196 -9.86 18.64 23.88
C PHE A 196 -10.71 17.37 23.88
N LYS A 197 -10.24 16.31 23.22
CA LYS A 197 -10.97 15.05 23.12
C LYS A 197 -10.27 13.97 23.93
N SER A 198 -10.78 13.74 25.13
CA SER A 198 -10.36 12.62 25.97
C SER A 198 -11.03 11.33 25.47
N GLY A 199 -10.39 10.61 24.54
CA GLY A 199 -10.93 9.33 24.07
C GLY A 199 -10.11 8.66 22.96
N ASN A 200 -10.21 7.35 22.89
CA ASN A 200 -9.67 6.53 21.81
C ASN A 200 -10.61 6.62 20.59
N ASN A 201 -10.45 7.64 19.75
CA ASN A 201 -11.16 7.67 18.47
C ASN A 201 -10.77 6.42 17.67
N LEU A 202 -11.76 5.63 17.32
CA LEU A 202 -11.61 4.52 16.39
C LEU A 202 -11.82 5.10 14.98
N THR A 203 -10.84 4.89 14.13
CA THR A 203 -10.89 5.25 12.72
C THR A 203 -10.71 3.98 11.91
N GLU A 204 -11.51 3.86 10.85
CA GLU A 204 -11.44 2.72 9.94
C GLU A 204 -11.60 3.24 8.51
N ARG A 205 -10.50 3.24 7.76
CA ARG A 205 -10.49 3.74 6.39
C ARG A 205 -11.35 2.88 5.48
N LEU A 206 -11.56 1.60 5.76
CA LEU A 206 -12.36 0.71 4.90
C LEU A 206 -13.82 1.13 4.85
N LEU A 207 -14.36 1.69 5.94
CA LEU A 207 -15.71 2.24 5.96
C LEU A 207 -15.81 3.43 4.99
N LEU A 208 -14.85 4.34 5.04
CA LEU A 208 -14.82 5.53 4.18
C LEU A 208 -14.49 5.18 2.73
N SER A 209 -13.51 4.31 2.48
CA SER A 209 -13.13 3.90 1.12
C SER A 209 -14.30 3.24 0.38
N SER A 210 -15.19 2.56 1.10
CA SER A 210 -16.40 1.98 0.49
C SER A 210 -17.41 3.04 0.02
N LEU A 211 -17.52 4.17 0.71
CA LEU A 211 -18.44 5.26 0.34
C LEU A 211 -18.03 5.97 -0.94
N PHE A 212 -16.74 5.92 -1.25
CA PHE A 212 -16.17 6.64 -2.37
C PHE A 212 -15.52 5.71 -3.41
N GLN A 213 -15.86 4.42 -3.37
CA GLN A 213 -15.34 3.45 -4.32
C GLN A 213 -15.87 3.78 -5.72
N GLN A 214 -14.97 4.22 -6.59
CA GLN A 214 -15.28 4.51 -7.97
C GLN A 214 -14.91 3.30 -8.83
N THR A 215 -15.88 2.71 -9.51
CA THR A 215 -15.62 1.65 -10.49
C THR A 215 -15.02 2.27 -11.75
N ALA A 216 -13.72 2.11 -11.93
CA ALA A 216 -13.03 2.50 -13.16
C ALA A 216 -13.21 1.43 -14.24
N CYS A 217 -13.33 1.87 -15.49
CA CYS A 217 -13.07 0.98 -16.61
C CYS A 217 -11.56 0.67 -16.61
N SER A 218 -11.21 -0.60 -16.51
CA SER A 218 -9.83 -1.08 -16.51
C SER A 218 -9.47 -1.61 -17.90
N ILE A 219 -8.48 -1.01 -18.54
CA ILE A 219 -7.98 -1.37 -19.87
C ILE A 219 -6.57 -1.94 -19.74
N SER A 220 -6.26 -3.02 -20.45
CA SER A 220 -4.89 -3.58 -20.47
C SER A 220 -4.07 -3.00 -21.62
N ILE A 221 -2.81 -2.62 -21.38
CA ILE A 221 -1.90 -2.17 -22.46
C ILE A 221 -1.50 -3.28 -23.44
N SER A 222 -1.87 -4.53 -23.14
CA SER A 222 -1.68 -5.68 -24.03
C SER A 222 -2.69 -5.69 -25.18
N GLU A 223 -3.78 -4.95 -25.07
CA GLU A 223 -4.80 -4.82 -26.11
C GLU A 223 -4.30 -3.92 -27.23
N SER A 224 -4.59 -4.26 -28.50
CA SER A 224 -4.06 -3.52 -29.64
C SER A 224 -4.60 -2.09 -29.78
N ASP A 225 -5.80 -1.85 -29.29
CA ASP A 225 -6.57 -0.60 -29.37
C ASP A 225 -6.73 0.08 -28.00
N TRP A 226 -5.87 -0.27 -27.03
CA TRP A 226 -5.94 0.20 -25.64
C TRP A 226 -6.09 1.73 -25.52
N LEU A 227 -5.44 2.52 -26.37
CA LEU A 227 -5.52 3.98 -26.32
C LEU A 227 -6.91 4.50 -26.71
N ALA A 228 -7.51 3.90 -27.74
CA ALA A 228 -8.86 4.26 -28.18
C ALA A 228 -9.90 3.85 -27.12
N GLN A 229 -9.73 2.67 -26.51
CA GLN A 229 -10.57 2.23 -25.40
C GLN A 229 -10.43 3.14 -24.17
N LEU A 230 -9.20 3.54 -23.83
CA LEU A 230 -8.92 4.49 -22.75
C LEU A 230 -9.63 5.82 -23.01
N HIS A 231 -9.47 6.39 -24.21
CA HIS A 231 -10.14 7.64 -24.59
C HIS A 231 -11.67 7.51 -24.51
N HIS A 232 -12.23 6.40 -25.00
CA HIS A 232 -13.66 6.15 -24.93
C HIS A 232 -14.17 6.09 -23.49
N ALA A 233 -13.46 5.37 -22.62
CA ALA A 233 -13.82 5.24 -21.21
C ALA A 233 -13.74 6.59 -20.48
N ILE A 234 -12.70 7.37 -20.71
CA ILE A 234 -12.54 8.71 -20.13
C ILE A 234 -13.67 9.64 -20.60
N THR A 235 -14.03 9.61 -21.89
CA THR A 235 -15.16 10.41 -22.41
C THR A 235 -16.50 10.02 -21.80
N GLN A 236 -16.71 8.75 -21.46
CA GLN A 236 -17.97 8.27 -20.88
C GLN A 236 -18.06 8.46 -19.35
N HIS A 237 -16.93 8.33 -18.65
CA HIS A 237 -16.90 8.23 -17.19
C HIS A 237 -16.06 9.32 -16.50
N GLY A 238 -15.38 10.17 -17.26
CA GLY A 238 -14.45 11.20 -16.77
C GLY A 238 -13.06 10.68 -16.42
N PHE A 239 -12.90 9.37 -16.22
CA PHE A 239 -11.63 8.72 -15.89
C PHE A 239 -11.61 7.25 -16.32
N ALA A 240 -10.41 6.67 -16.41
CA ALA A 240 -10.21 5.23 -16.57
C ALA A 240 -8.85 4.79 -15.99
N GLU A 241 -8.72 3.48 -15.80
CA GLU A 241 -7.51 2.84 -15.29
C GLU A 241 -6.85 2.01 -16.38
N LEU A 242 -5.53 2.17 -16.49
CA LEU A 242 -4.70 1.48 -17.45
C LEU A 242 -3.79 0.51 -16.70
N HIS A 243 -3.99 -0.78 -16.95
CA HIS A 243 -3.25 -1.86 -16.34
C HIS A 243 -2.00 -2.17 -17.17
N ILE A 244 -0.85 -2.09 -16.51
CA ILE A 244 0.46 -2.39 -17.07
C ILE A 244 0.97 -3.67 -16.40
N PRO A 245 0.94 -4.80 -17.12
CA PRO A 245 1.52 -6.04 -16.63
C PRO A 245 2.99 -5.87 -16.28
N ARG A 246 3.45 -6.63 -15.30
CA ARG A 246 4.85 -6.60 -14.85
C ARG A 246 5.86 -6.74 -15.98
N GLU A 247 5.57 -7.58 -16.96
CA GLU A 247 6.40 -7.85 -18.15
C GLU A 247 6.55 -6.63 -19.06
N ALA A 248 5.54 -5.76 -19.07
CA ALA A 248 5.45 -4.58 -19.94
C ALA A 248 5.82 -3.27 -19.22
N ARG A 249 6.34 -3.33 -17.97
CA ARG A 249 6.78 -2.13 -17.22
C ARG A 249 7.81 -1.27 -17.95
N HIS A 250 8.60 -1.84 -18.83
CA HIS A 250 9.56 -1.08 -19.65
C HIS A 250 8.88 -0.06 -20.57
N ARG A 251 7.56 -0.22 -20.84
CA ARG A 251 6.75 0.66 -21.69
C ARG A 251 6.09 1.83 -20.94
N ILE A 252 6.28 1.98 -19.63
CA ILE A 252 5.60 3.02 -18.84
C ILE A 252 5.84 4.42 -19.41
N VAL A 253 7.09 4.75 -19.74
CA VAL A 253 7.44 6.08 -20.28
C VAL A 253 6.80 6.29 -21.65
N GLU A 254 6.81 5.27 -22.51
CA GLU A 254 6.16 5.29 -23.83
C GLU A 254 4.65 5.54 -23.68
N VAL A 255 3.99 4.79 -22.80
CA VAL A 255 2.55 4.87 -22.54
C VAL A 255 2.15 6.24 -22.00
N ILE A 256 2.81 6.72 -20.94
CA ILE A 256 2.51 8.03 -20.35
C ILE A 256 2.72 9.14 -21.39
N SER A 257 3.82 9.09 -22.13
CA SER A 257 4.10 10.09 -23.17
C SER A 257 3.03 10.06 -24.26
N LEU A 258 2.61 8.88 -24.72
CA LEU A 258 1.59 8.75 -25.76
C LEU A 258 0.24 9.31 -25.30
N VAL A 259 -0.18 9.00 -24.07
CA VAL A 259 -1.44 9.52 -23.50
C VAL A 259 -1.38 11.05 -23.35
N GLN A 260 -0.26 11.61 -22.92
CA GLN A 260 -0.11 13.06 -22.73
C GLN A 260 -0.04 13.86 -24.04
N VAL A 261 0.34 13.26 -25.16
CA VAL A 261 0.41 13.96 -26.47
C VAL A 261 -0.79 13.69 -27.37
N THR A 262 -1.65 12.72 -27.01
CA THR A 262 -2.83 12.37 -27.82
C THR A 262 -4.07 13.01 -27.19
N PRO A 263 -4.70 14.00 -27.85
CA PRO A 263 -5.89 14.63 -27.31
C PRO A 263 -7.11 13.70 -27.38
N ILE A 264 -8.03 13.90 -26.44
CA ILE A 264 -9.39 13.37 -26.44
C ILE A 264 -10.30 14.43 -27.04
N GLU A 265 -11.07 14.06 -28.06
CA GLU A 265 -12.14 14.90 -28.59
C GLU A 265 -13.36 14.82 -27.67
N TYR A 266 -13.68 15.91 -27.00
CA TYR A 266 -14.80 16.01 -26.05
C TYR A 266 -15.62 17.26 -26.37
N PHE A 267 -16.87 17.08 -26.82
CA PHE A 267 -17.76 18.16 -27.27
C PHE A 267 -17.12 19.17 -28.25
N GLY A 268 -16.30 18.69 -29.19
CA GLY A 268 -15.62 19.52 -30.18
C GLY A 268 -14.39 20.28 -29.66
N LEU A 269 -13.98 20.01 -28.42
CA LEU A 269 -12.71 20.47 -27.85
C LEU A 269 -11.68 19.33 -27.88
N HIS A 270 -10.41 19.71 -28.01
CA HIS A 270 -9.29 18.78 -27.84
C HIS A 270 -8.74 18.97 -26.42
N LEU A 271 -9.00 17.99 -25.56
CA LEU A 271 -8.55 17.98 -24.17
C LEU A 271 -7.45 16.94 -23.99
N TYR A 272 -6.54 17.19 -23.05
CA TYR A 272 -5.44 16.27 -22.78
C TYR A 272 -5.69 15.57 -21.44
N PRO A 273 -5.74 14.23 -21.41
CA PRO A 273 -5.91 13.50 -20.17
C PRO A 273 -4.69 13.73 -19.27
N ARG A 274 -4.95 13.89 -17.97
CA ARG A 274 -3.89 13.95 -16.95
C ARG A 274 -3.78 12.63 -16.23
N GLU A 275 -2.56 12.25 -15.87
CA GLU A 275 -2.34 11.18 -14.91
C GLU A 275 -2.78 11.69 -13.53
N SER A 276 -3.75 11.01 -12.93
CA SER A 276 -4.13 11.32 -11.55
C SER A 276 -3.45 10.37 -10.58
N ALA A 277 -3.39 9.06 -10.85
CA ALA A 277 -2.88 8.06 -9.90
C ALA A 277 -1.88 7.06 -10.49
N VAL A 278 -1.02 6.57 -9.60
CA VAL A 278 -0.20 5.38 -9.81
C VAL A 278 -0.36 4.46 -8.61
N ASP A 279 -0.84 3.25 -8.86
CA ASP A 279 -1.01 2.22 -7.85
C ASP A 279 -0.30 0.93 -8.27
N TYR A 280 -0.05 0.06 -7.29
CA TYR A 280 0.48 -1.28 -7.50
C TYR A 280 -0.55 -2.31 -7.01
N GLN A 281 -1.05 -3.14 -7.91
CA GLN A 281 -2.05 -4.17 -7.61
C GLN A 281 -1.57 -5.51 -8.16
N ASP A 282 -1.43 -6.52 -7.28
CA ASP A 282 -1.00 -7.89 -7.65
C ASP A 282 0.28 -7.96 -8.50
N GLY A 283 1.23 -7.05 -8.25
CA GLY A 283 2.48 -6.95 -9.00
C GLY A 283 2.35 -6.23 -10.35
N ASN A 284 1.16 -5.80 -10.75
CA ASN A 284 0.91 -4.92 -11.88
C ASN A 284 0.96 -3.45 -11.46
N LEU A 285 1.25 -2.58 -12.42
CA LEU A 285 1.13 -1.13 -12.23
C LEU A 285 -0.23 -0.70 -12.79
N VAL A 286 -0.97 0.09 -12.04
CA VAL A 286 -2.25 0.67 -12.46
C VAL A 286 -2.06 2.17 -12.56
N LEU A 287 -2.20 2.72 -13.77
CA LEU A 287 -2.16 4.15 -14.02
C LEU A 287 -3.58 4.65 -14.19
N ARG A 288 -3.96 5.69 -13.46
CA ARG A 288 -5.27 6.31 -13.60
C ARG A 288 -5.15 7.61 -14.38
N PHE A 289 -5.97 7.73 -15.41
CA PHE A 289 -6.07 8.92 -16.24
C PHE A 289 -7.45 9.52 -16.13
N GLU A 290 -7.53 10.84 -16.13
CA GLU A 290 -8.79 11.59 -16.03
C GLU A 290 -8.79 12.84 -16.89
N LEU A 291 -9.98 13.36 -17.15
CA LEU A 291 -10.21 14.70 -17.68
C LEU A 291 -10.75 15.58 -16.55
N ALA A 292 -10.01 16.63 -16.21
CA ALA A 292 -10.40 17.58 -15.16
C ALA A 292 -11.72 18.29 -15.52
N GLU A 293 -11.92 18.52 -16.82
CA GLU A 293 -13.04 19.25 -17.39
C GLU A 293 -14.30 18.38 -17.58
N ALA A 294 -14.20 17.05 -17.47
CA ALA A 294 -15.30 16.13 -17.73
C ALA A 294 -16.17 15.82 -16.50
N LEU A 295 -15.75 16.24 -15.29
CA LEU A 295 -16.42 15.94 -14.01
C LEU A 295 -17.20 17.14 -13.43
N LEU A 296 -17.43 18.18 -14.24
CA LEU A 296 -18.27 19.36 -13.90
C LEU A 296 -19.69 19.23 -14.46
#